data_AF-A0A558ESE6-F1
#
_entry.id   AF-A0A558ESE6-F1
#
_cell.length_a   1.000
_cell.length_b   1.000
_cell.length_c   1.000
_cell.angle_alpha   90.00
_cell.angle_beta   90.00
_cell.angle_gamma   90.00
#
_symmetry.space_group_name_H-M   'P 1'
#
loop_
_entity.id
_entity.type
_entity.pdbx_description
1 polymer ?
#
loop_
_entity_poly.entity_id
_entity_poly.type
_entity_poly.pdbx_seq_one_letter_code
_entity_poly.pdbx_strand_id
1 'polypeptide(L)'
;MKTTLHVAILLALSALFAITPARAADVGADLITELGAANGVALACKHTTNMSAIKVVMIHTVPKTRANGEVFEAATNEAFLGQSGEPCPSETELSQRVHGIDTRLKAHFKSQG
;
A
#
# COMPACT_ATOMS: atom_id res chain seq x y z
N MET A 1 10.56 51.04 2.92
CA MET A 1 9.65 50.58 1.85
C MET A 1 10.25 49.46 0.99
N LYS A 2 11.50 49.59 0.51
CA LYS A 2 12.12 48.56 -0.37
C LYS A 2 12.37 47.23 0.36
N THR A 3 12.89 47.26 1.58
CA THR A 3 13.17 46.05 2.40
C THR A 3 11.92 45.29 2.83
N THR A 4 10.85 46.00 3.21
CA THR A 4 9.54 45.40 3.54
C THR A 4 8.89 44.68 2.36
N LEU A 5 9.10 45.16 1.13
CA LEU A 5 8.58 44.52 -0.08
C LEU A 5 9.31 43.19 -0.39
N HIS A 6 10.62 43.11 -0.14
CA HIS A 6 11.39 41.89 -0.37
C HIS A 6 11.04 40.81 0.65
N VAL A 7 10.81 41.18 1.91
CA VAL A 7 10.37 40.25 2.96
C VAL A 7 9.00 39.66 2.64
N ALA A 8 8.06 40.48 2.15
CA ALA A 8 6.74 40.00 1.73
C ALA A 8 6.80 39.04 0.53
N ILE A 9 7.67 39.32 -0.45
CA ILE A 9 7.87 38.45 -1.62
C ILE A 9 8.52 37.11 -1.21
N LEU A 10 9.50 37.12 -0.32
CA LEU A 10 10.14 35.90 0.19
C LEU A 10 9.17 35.03 1.00
N LEU A 11 8.33 35.65 1.84
CA LEU A 11 7.28 34.94 2.57
C LEU A 11 6.26 34.31 1.60
N ALA A 12 5.82 35.05 0.58
CA ALA A 12 4.89 34.54 -0.41
C ALA A 12 5.48 33.37 -1.22
N LEU A 13 6.76 33.44 -1.61
CA LEU A 13 7.43 32.35 -2.32
C LEU A 13 7.54 31.06 -1.49
N SER A 14 7.79 31.19 -0.18
CA SER A 14 7.88 30.01 0.71
C SER A 14 6.55 29.27 0.85
N ALA A 15 5.41 29.97 0.74
CA ALA A 15 4.08 29.36 0.80
C ALA A 15 3.75 28.51 -0.43
N LEU A 16 4.32 28.80 -1.60
CA LEU A 16 4.10 27.99 -2.81
C LEU A 16 4.78 26.60 -2.74
N PHE A 17 5.84 26.45 -1.95
CA PHE A 17 6.52 25.16 -1.76
C PHE A 17 5.87 24.24 -0.71
N ALA A 18 4.92 24.77 0.07
CA ALA A 18 4.20 23.99 1.09
C ALA A 18 2.99 23.22 0.53
N ILE A 19 2.73 23.31 -0.79
CA ILE A 19 1.65 22.57 -1.43
C ILE A 19 2.09 21.10 -1.57
N THR A 20 1.88 20.32 -0.53
CA THR A 20 1.94 18.86 -0.65
C THR A 20 0.80 18.44 -1.59
N PRO A 21 1.08 17.77 -2.72
CA PRO A 21 0.01 17.24 -3.54
C PRO A 21 -0.80 16.27 -2.67
N ALA A 22 -2.07 16.57 -2.47
CA ALA A 22 -3.01 15.58 -1.95
C ALA A 22 -3.03 14.44 -2.97
N ARG A 23 -2.38 13.31 -2.65
CA ARG A 23 -2.56 12.11 -3.44
C ARG A 23 -4.03 11.74 -3.33
N ALA A 24 -4.76 11.81 -4.44
CA ALA A 24 -6.08 11.21 -4.53
C ALA A 24 -5.97 9.77 -4.03
N ALA A 25 -6.98 9.29 -3.30
CA ALA A 25 -7.07 7.90 -2.89
C ALA A 25 -6.93 7.03 -4.15
N ASP A 26 -5.78 6.40 -4.28
CA ASP A 26 -5.48 5.53 -5.40
C ASP A 26 -6.05 4.17 -5.04
N VAL A 27 -7.13 3.79 -5.73
CA VAL A 27 -7.76 2.47 -5.59
C VAL A 27 -6.73 1.35 -5.72
N GLY A 28 -5.67 1.54 -6.51
CA GLY A 28 -4.55 0.63 -6.60
C GLY A 28 -3.75 0.53 -5.29
N ALA A 29 -3.46 1.66 -4.63
CA ALA A 29 -2.76 1.70 -3.35
C ALA A 29 -3.56 1.04 -2.22
N ASP A 30 -4.89 1.22 -2.19
CA ASP A 30 -5.76 0.56 -1.21
C ASP A 30 -5.73 -0.96 -1.39
N LEU A 31 -5.81 -1.45 -2.63
CA LEU A 31 -5.72 -2.89 -2.93
C LEU A 31 -4.34 -3.49 -2.59
N ILE A 32 -3.26 -2.73 -2.80
CA ILE A 32 -1.91 -3.15 -2.40
C ILE A 32 -1.79 -3.17 -0.87
N THR A 33 -2.41 -2.23 -0.17
CA THR A 33 -2.49 -2.21 1.30
C THR A 33 -3.23 -3.45 1.81
N GLU A 34 -4.37 -3.81 1.22
CA GLU A 34 -5.11 -5.03 1.56
C GLU A 34 -4.27 -6.30 1.35
N LEU A 35 -3.51 -6.37 0.26
CA LEU A 35 -2.60 -7.47 -0.07
C LEU A 35 -1.44 -7.56 0.94
N GLY A 36 -0.83 -6.42 1.28
CA GLY A 36 0.22 -6.34 2.30
C GLY A 36 -0.28 -6.78 3.67
N ALA A 37 -1.46 -6.31 4.08
CA ALA A 37 -2.09 -6.73 5.32
C ALA A 37 -2.34 -8.25 5.35
N ALA A 38 -2.80 -8.85 4.24
CA ALA A 38 -2.93 -10.31 4.12
C ALA A 38 -1.59 -11.03 4.32
N ASN A 39 -0.49 -10.47 3.82
CA ASN A 39 0.84 -11.04 3.98
C ASN A 39 1.34 -10.95 5.41
N GLY A 40 1.09 -9.84 6.10
CA GLY A 40 1.41 -9.69 7.53
C GLY A 40 0.73 -10.75 8.39
N VAL A 41 -0.57 -10.99 8.14
CA VAL A 41 -1.32 -12.08 8.79
C VAL A 41 -0.72 -13.45 8.44
N ALA A 42 -0.44 -13.71 7.14
CA ALA A 42 0.14 -14.97 6.71
C ALA A 42 1.50 -15.26 7.37
N LEU A 43 2.34 -14.24 7.52
CA LEU A 43 3.64 -14.31 8.21
C LEU A 43 3.48 -14.65 9.69
N ALA A 44 2.63 -13.90 10.40
CA ALA A 44 2.38 -14.11 11.84
C ALA A 44 1.83 -15.52 12.11
N CYS A 45 0.97 -15.99 11.21
CA CYS A 45 0.32 -17.30 11.30
C CYS A 45 1.10 -18.45 10.65
N LYS A 46 2.27 -18.19 10.06
CA LYS A 46 3.13 -19.18 9.38
C LYS A 46 2.44 -19.92 8.22
N HIS A 47 1.50 -19.27 7.54
CA HIS A 47 0.81 -19.82 6.37
C HIS A 47 1.67 -19.68 5.11
N THR A 48 2.66 -20.55 4.95
CA THR A 48 3.67 -20.45 3.88
C THR A 48 3.10 -20.54 2.47
N THR A 49 2.02 -21.30 2.27
CA THR A 49 1.29 -21.36 0.98
C THR A 49 0.70 -19.99 0.63
N ASN A 50 0.04 -19.34 1.59
CA ASN A 50 -0.54 -18.01 1.40
C ASN A 50 0.55 -16.95 1.17
N MET A 51 1.65 -16.99 1.91
CA MET A 51 2.80 -16.10 1.68
C MET A 51 3.32 -16.22 0.23
N SER A 52 3.44 -17.45 -0.27
CA SER A 52 3.90 -17.72 -1.63
C SER A 52 2.90 -17.20 -2.67
N ALA A 53 1.60 -17.43 -2.46
CA ALA A 53 0.54 -16.92 -3.32
C ALA A 53 0.53 -15.40 -3.38
N ILE A 54 0.63 -14.73 -2.23
CA ILE A 54 0.66 -13.27 -2.15
C ILE A 54 1.88 -12.70 -2.89
N LYS A 55 3.06 -13.32 -2.74
CA LYS A 55 4.26 -12.92 -3.51
C LYS A 55 4.03 -13.03 -5.01
N VAL A 56 3.37 -14.09 -5.48
CA VAL A 56 3.01 -14.25 -6.90
C VAL A 56 2.09 -13.12 -7.36
N VAL A 57 1.06 -12.77 -6.58
CA VAL A 57 0.16 -11.65 -6.89
C VAL A 57 0.94 -10.33 -7.01
N MET A 58 1.81 -10.04 -6.04
CA MET A 58 2.61 -8.80 -6.04
C MET A 58 3.54 -8.72 -7.27
N ILE A 59 4.20 -9.82 -7.64
CA ILE A 59 5.17 -9.83 -8.75
C ILE A 59 4.50 -9.75 -10.13
N HIS A 60 3.35 -10.40 -10.29
CA HIS A 60 2.71 -10.61 -11.59
C HIS A 60 1.53 -9.69 -11.88
N THR A 61 0.90 -9.12 -10.85
CA THR A 61 -0.31 -8.29 -11.01
C THR A 61 -0.05 -6.80 -10.74
N VAL A 62 0.80 -6.46 -9.77
CA VAL A 62 1.05 -5.07 -9.36
C VAL A 62 2.18 -4.44 -10.20
N PRO A 63 2.02 -3.21 -10.72
CA PRO A 63 3.08 -2.51 -11.42
C PRO A 63 4.34 -2.35 -10.53
N LYS A 64 5.49 -2.67 -11.11
CA LYS A 64 6.79 -2.72 -10.41
C LYS A 64 7.36 -1.32 -10.20
N THR A 65 6.76 -0.57 -9.27
CA THR A 65 7.26 0.73 -8.84
C THR A 65 7.71 0.66 -7.39
N ARG A 66 8.67 1.52 -7.02
CA ARG A 66 9.11 1.67 -5.63
C ARG A 66 7.94 2.01 -4.71
N ALA A 67 7.10 2.95 -5.11
CA ALA A 67 5.95 3.40 -4.31
C ALA A 67 4.99 2.24 -3.98
N ASN A 68 4.70 1.37 -4.94
CA ASN A 68 3.84 0.19 -4.71
C ASN A 68 4.48 -0.81 -3.75
N GLY A 69 5.80 -1.01 -3.85
CA GLY A 69 6.55 -1.84 -2.90
C GLY A 69 6.49 -1.29 -1.49
N GLU A 70 6.70 0.02 -1.32
CA GLU A 70 6.65 0.69 -0.01
C GLU A 70 5.27 0.58 0.65
N VAL A 71 4.18 0.71 -0.12
CA VAL A 71 2.81 0.51 0.38
C VAL A 71 2.59 -0.93 0.86
N PHE A 72 3.00 -1.92 0.05
CA PHE A 72 2.89 -3.33 0.41
C PHE A 72 3.68 -3.68 1.68
N GLU A 73 4.92 -3.22 1.77
CA GLU A 73 5.81 -3.48 2.91
C GLU A 73 5.31 -2.82 4.20
N ALA A 74 4.86 -1.56 4.13
CA ALA A 74 4.30 -0.86 5.29
C ALA A 74 3.08 -1.61 5.85
N ALA A 75 2.13 -1.97 5.00
CA ALA A 75 0.93 -2.70 5.40
C ALA A 75 1.23 -4.13 5.91
N THR A 76 2.24 -4.79 5.33
CA THR A 76 2.72 -6.10 5.80
C THR A 76 3.24 -5.99 7.23
N ASN A 77 4.11 -5.02 7.50
CA ASN A 77 4.71 -4.85 8.82
C ASN A 77 3.66 -4.50 9.87
N GLU A 78 2.73 -3.59 9.56
CA GLU A 78 1.65 -3.22 10.46
C GLU A 78 0.78 -4.43 10.83
N ALA A 79 0.32 -5.19 9.83
CA ALA A 79 -0.54 -6.34 10.08
C ALA A 79 0.20 -7.50 10.77
N PHE A 80 1.48 -7.71 10.48
CA PHE A 80 2.29 -8.71 11.18
C PHE A 80 2.37 -8.42 12.67
N LEU A 81 2.66 -7.15 13.03
CA LEU A 81 2.72 -6.71 14.42
C LEU A 81 1.34 -6.79 15.08
N GLY A 82 0.27 -6.39 14.38
CA GLY A 82 -1.11 -6.42 14.88
C GLY A 82 -1.71 -7.82 15.06
N GLN A 83 -1.27 -8.81 14.27
CA GLN A 83 -1.76 -10.20 14.39
C GLN A 83 -1.15 -10.94 15.61
N SER A 84 -0.19 -10.33 16.32
CA SER A 84 0.43 -10.90 17.52
C SER A 84 -0.52 -10.89 18.70
N GLY A 85 -1.27 -11.98 18.89
CA GLY A 85 -2.21 -12.17 20.01
C GLY A 85 -3.63 -12.48 19.58
N GLU A 86 -3.94 -12.29 18.30
CA GLU A 86 -5.24 -12.64 17.71
C GLU A 86 -5.23 -14.08 17.18
N PRO A 87 -6.36 -14.81 17.26
CA PRO A 87 -6.50 -16.11 16.60
C PRO A 87 -6.17 -16.00 15.11
N CYS A 88 -5.37 -16.93 14.63
CA CYS A 88 -5.10 -17.02 13.20
C CYS A 88 -6.35 -17.44 12.44
N PRO A 89 -6.69 -16.79 11.31
CA PRO A 89 -7.70 -17.32 10.40
C PRO A 89 -7.24 -18.69 9.90
N SER A 90 -8.15 -19.49 9.36
CA SER A 90 -7.76 -20.72 8.66
C SER A 90 -6.97 -20.40 7.38
N GLU A 91 -6.17 -21.36 6.93
CA GLU A 91 -5.41 -21.22 5.67
C GLU A 91 -6.34 -21.01 4.47
N THR A 92 -7.52 -21.64 4.48
CA THR A 92 -8.56 -21.52 3.46
C THR A 92 -9.21 -20.14 3.43
N GLU A 93 -9.60 -19.59 4.59
CA GLU A 93 -10.18 -18.25 4.68
C GLU A 93 -9.21 -17.19 4.14
N LEU A 94 -7.92 -17.31 4.54
CA LEU A 94 -6.90 -16.40 4.05
C LEU A 94 -6.66 -16.55 2.55
N SER A 95 -6.67 -17.78 2.03
CA SER A 95 -6.53 -18.05 0.59
C SER A 95 -7.68 -17.46 -0.23
N GLN A 96 -8.92 -17.59 0.24
CA GLN A 96 -10.09 -16.97 -0.40
C GLN A 96 -9.98 -15.44 -0.41
N ARG A 97 -9.52 -14.85 0.70
CA ARG A 97 -9.27 -13.40 0.78
C ARG A 97 -8.21 -12.97 -0.24
N VAL A 98 -7.07 -13.66 -0.31
CA VAL A 98 -5.99 -13.37 -1.27
C VAL A 98 -6.50 -13.46 -2.71
N HIS A 99 -7.30 -14.49 -3.04
CA HIS A 99 -7.90 -14.63 -4.36
C HIS A 99 -8.84 -13.48 -4.74
N GLY A 100 -9.65 -13.01 -3.78
CA GLY A 100 -10.52 -11.84 -3.98
C GLY A 100 -9.72 -10.56 -4.24
N ILE A 101 -8.63 -10.34 -3.51
CA ILE A 101 -7.73 -9.21 -3.70
C ILE A 101 -7.06 -9.27 -5.09
N ASP A 102 -6.52 -10.44 -5.47
CA ASP A 102 -5.89 -10.64 -6.79
C ASP A 102 -6.87 -10.35 -7.94
N THR A 103 -8.12 -10.78 -7.82
CA THR A 103 -9.15 -10.51 -8.83
C THR A 103 -9.38 -9.01 -9.02
N ARG A 104 -9.47 -8.25 -7.91
CA ARG A 104 -9.65 -6.79 -7.93
C ARG A 104 -8.42 -6.07 -8.47
N LEU A 105 -7.21 -6.50 -8.06
CA LEU A 105 -5.94 -5.98 -8.58
C LEU A 105 -5.81 -6.19 -10.09
N LYS A 106 -6.15 -7.38 -10.58
CA LYS A 106 -6.16 -7.69 -12.02
C LYS A 106 -7.13 -6.80 -12.78
N ALA A 107 -8.35 -6.62 -12.27
CA ALA A 107 -9.33 -5.74 -12.89
C ALA A 107 -8.84 -4.29 -12.97
N HIS A 108 -8.23 -3.79 -11.90
CA HIS A 108 -7.71 -2.44 -11.83
C HIS A 108 -6.50 -2.24 -12.77
N PHE A 109 -5.46 -3.07 -12.68
CA PHE A 109 -4.22 -2.84 -13.42
C PHE A 109 -4.24 -3.36 -14.86
N LYS A 110 -5.03 -4.39 -15.22
CA LYS A 110 -5.21 -4.75 -16.64
C LYS A 110 -6.00 -3.71 -17.42
N SER A 111 -6.87 -2.92 -16.77
CA SER A 111 -7.62 -1.86 -17.43
C SER A 111 -6.78 -0.61 -17.74
N GLN A 112 -5.55 -0.54 -17.22
CA GLN A 112 -4.65 0.61 -17.34
C GLN A 112 -3.40 0.32 -18.19
N GLY A 113 -3.27 -0.88 -18.75
CA GLY A 113 -2.23 -1.26 -19.72
C GLY A 113 -2.78 -1.30 -21.12
#